data_AF-A0A061P1B7-F1
#
_entry.id   AF-A0A061P1B7-F1
#
_cell.length_a   1.000
_cell.length_b   1.000
_cell.length_c   1.000
_cell.angle_alpha   90.00
_cell.angle_beta   90.00
_cell.angle_gamma   90.00
#
_symmetry.space_group_name_H-M   'P 1'
#
loop_
_entity.id
_entity.type
_entity.pdbx_description
1 polymer ?
#
loop_
_entity_poly.entity_id
_entity_poly.type
_entity_poly.pdbx_seq_one_letter_code
_entity_poly.pdbx_strand_id
1 'polypeptide(L)'
;MDHFYKQLYRTLPVLPENRMNMYGMTELSTQYYSVVDNESPIKVPPFWLRFKIIDPLSGEEVQEGEAGVLVHVDVANVTSVPAIVTKDVAVQRGEGFELIGRQEQAEPTGCSLSMKQYLEGKTQ
;
A
#
# COMPACT_ATOMS: atom_id res chain seq x y z
N MET A 1 -18.23 6.92 -3.49
CA MET A 1 -18.04 5.89 -2.44
C MET A 1 -19.34 5.49 -1.77
N ASP A 2 -20.12 6.43 -1.24
CA ASP A 2 -21.37 6.13 -0.48
C ASP A 2 -22.40 5.26 -1.24
N HIS A 3 -22.54 5.44 -2.56
CA HIS A 3 -23.46 4.62 -3.37
C HIS A 3 -23.09 3.13 -3.37
N PHE A 4 -21.80 2.79 -3.52
CA PHE A 4 -21.32 1.41 -3.52
C PHE A 4 -21.62 0.72 -2.19
N TYR A 5 -21.30 1.38 -1.07
CA TYR A 5 -21.54 0.81 0.26
C TYR A 5 -23.03 0.67 0.60
N LYS A 6 -23.88 1.59 0.12
CA LYS A 6 -25.34 1.46 0.21
C LYS A 6 -25.86 0.25 -0.58
N GLN A 7 -25.34 0.01 -1.77
CA GLN A 7 -25.69 -1.18 -2.56
C GLN A 7 -25.18 -2.46 -1.89
N LEU A 8 -23.93 -2.47 -1.43
CA LEU A 8 -23.33 -3.61 -0.73
C LEU A 8 -24.19 -4.02 0.46
N TYR A 9 -24.57 -3.09 1.34
CA TYR A 9 -25.42 -3.38 2.50
C TYR A 9 -26.80 -3.94 2.13
N ARG A 10 -27.40 -3.45 1.03
CA ARG A 10 -28.69 -3.95 0.55
C ARG A 10 -28.61 -5.40 0.07
N THR A 11 -27.49 -5.80 -0.54
CA THR A 11 -27.30 -7.14 -1.10
C THR A 11 -26.74 -8.13 -0.07
N LEU A 12 -25.78 -7.66 0.73
CA LEU A 12 -25.10 -8.40 1.79
C LEU A 12 -25.13 -7.50 3.03
N PRO A 13 -25.96 -7.78 4.05
CA PRO A 13 -26.18 -6.90 5.20
C PRO A 13 -25.00 -6.88 6.18
N VAL A 14 -23.83 -6.47 5.69
CA VAL A 14 -22.59 -6.30 6.43
C VAL A 14 -22.54 -4.86 6.97
N LEU A 15 -22.66 -4.76 8.29
CA LEU A 15 -22.56 -3.49 9.02
C LEU A 15 -21.16 -2.87 8.83
N PRO A 16 -21.04 -1.52 8.77
CA PRO A 16 -19.75 -0.83 8.59
C PRO A 16 -18.64 -1.30 9.55
N GLU A 17 -18.97 -1.54 10.82
CA GLU A 17 -18.06 -2.03 11.85
C GLU A 17 -17.53 -3.45 11.59
N ASN A 18 -18.19 -4.22 10.73
CA ASN A 18 -17.77 -5.58 10.35
C ASN A 18 -17.01 -5.59 9.01
N ARG A 19 -16.72 -4.42 8.43
CA ARG A 19 -15.98 -4.33 7.17
C ARG A 19 -14.49 -4.31 7.46
N MET A 20 -13.79 -5.24 6.83
CA MET A 20 -12.34 -5.25 6.76
C MET A 20 -11.91 -5.11 5.30
N ASN A 21 -10.90 -4.29 5.06
CA ASN A 21 -10.28 -4.17 3.76
C ASN A 21 -8.92 -4.88 3.81
N MET A 22 -8.58 -5.59 2.75
CA MET A 22 -7.36 -6.37 2.61
C MET A 22 -6.42 -5.73 1.59
N TYR A 23 -5.12 -5.78 1.83
CA TYR A 23 -4.10 -5.53 0.82
C TYR A 23 -3.25 -6.79 0.59
N GLY A 24 -2.96 -7.11 -0.67
CA GLY A 24 -2.15 -8.25 -1.05
C GLY A 24 -1.81 -8.23 -2.55
N MET A 25 -0.94 -9.15 -2.96
CA MET A 25 -0.50 -9.33 -4.34
C MET A 25 -0.08 -10.78 -4.55
N THR A 26 0.04 -11.22 -5.81
CA THR A 26 0.39 -12.62 -6.14
C THR A 26 1.77 -13.05 -5.65
N GLU A 27 2.65 -12.08 -5.45
CA GLU A 27 4.03 -12.26 -4.99
C GLU A 27 4.13 -12.40 -3.47
N LEU A 28 3.04 -12.13 -2.71
CA LEU A 28 2.98 -12.26 -1.26
C LEU A 28 2.20 -13.52 -0.84
N SER A 29 2.76 -14.25 0.12
CA SER A 29 2.07 -15.38 0.76
C SER A 29 1.16 -14.90 1.89
N THR A 30 1.52 -13.81 2.56
CA THR A 30 0.73 -13.17 3.62
C THR A 30 -0.01 -11.94 3.09
N GLN A 31 -1.28 -11.77 3.47
CA GLN A 31 -2.06 -10.56 3.18
C GLN A 31 -2.12 -9.65 4.42
N TYR A 32 -2.24 -8.35 4.16
CA TYR A 32 -2.51 -7.35 5.20
C TYR A 32 -4.01 -7.13 5.34
N TYR A 33 -4.44 -6.85 6.55
CA TYR A 33 -5.83 -6.51 6.85
C TYR A 33 -5.90 -5.18 7.58
N SER A 34 -6.99 -4.45 7.39
CA SER A 34 -7.29 -3.30 8.23
C SER A 34 -7.75 -3.74 9.62
N VAL A 35 -7.49 -2.88 10.60
CA VAL A 35 -8.10 -3.05 11.93
C VAL A 35 -9.62 -2.99 11.77
N VAL A 36 -10.33 -3.82 12.54
CA VAL A 36 -11.79 -3.76 12.67
C VAL A 36 -12.15 -2.52 13.47
N ASP A 37 -12.15 -1.37 12.80
CA ASP A 37 -12.62 -0.10 13.34
C ASP A 37 -13.10 0.78 12.20
N ASN A 38 -14.42 0.98 12.09
CA ASN A 38 -15.11 2.01 11.31
C ASN A 38 -14.38 2.50 10.04
N GLU A 39 -14.08 1.58 9.13
CA GLU A 39 -13.47 1.88 7.81
C GLU A 39 -12.02 2.39 7.85
N SER A 40 -11.24 2.02 8.88
CA SER A 40 -9.82 2.37 8.96
C SER A 40 -9.06 1.95 7.68
N PRO A 41 -8.36 2.89 7.01
CA PRO A 41 -7.58 2.56 5.81
C PRO A 41 -6.25 1.87 6.14
N ILE A 42 -5.87 1.84 7.42
CA ILE A 42 -4.55 1.41 7.89
C ILE A 42 -4.45 -0.11 7.85
N LYS A 43 -3.42 -0.60 7.18
CA LYS A 43 -3.05 -2.01 7.04
C LYS A 43 -1.98 -2.36 8.07
N VAL A 44 -2.23 -3.41 8.84
CA VAL A 44 -1.33 -3.83 9.93
C VAL A 44 -0.67 -5.17 9.57
N PRO A 45 0.67 -5.29 9.66
CA PRO A 45 1.36 -6.56 9.45
C PRO A 45 1.12 -7.52 10.64
N PRO A 46 1.00 -8.84 10.38
CA PRO A 46 1.22 -9.84 11.43
C PRO A 46 2.70 -9.90 11.84
N PHE A 47 2.99 -10.55 12.97
CA PHE A 47 4.35 -10.53 13.56
C PHE A 47 5.46 -11.14 12.69
N TRP A 48 5.12 -11.92 11.67
CA TRP A 48 6.06 -12.55 10.74
C TRP A 48 6.27 -11.76 9.43
N LEU A 49 5.56 -10.64 9.27
CA LEU A 49 5.66 -9.75 8.14
C LEU A 49 6.20 -8.39 8.61
N ARG A 50 7.06 -7.77 7.82
CA ARG A 50 7.50 -6.39 8.04
C ARG A 50 7.30 -5.59 6.77
N PHE A 51 7.16 -4.29 6.92
CA PHE A 51 7.16 -3.36 5.81
C PHE A 51 8.13 -2.20 6.08
N LYS A 52 8.50 -1.52 5.01
CA LYS A 52 9.18 -0.23 5.01
C LYS A 52 8.54 0.66 3.97
N ILE A 53 8.56 1.97 4.21
CA ILE A 53 8.23 2.97 3.19
C ILE A 53 9.54 3.66 2.82
N ILE A 54 9.96 3.54 1.56
CA ILE A 54 11.26 4.05 1.11
C ILE A 54 11.12 5.13 0.06
N ASP A 55 12.10 6.02 -0.01
CA ASP A 55 12.31 6.85 -1.19
C ASP A 55 12.86 5.96 -2.32
N PRO A 56 12.18 5.85 -3.47
CA PRO A 56 12.62 5.00 -4.57
C PRO A 56 13.96 5.39 -5.19
N LEU A 57 14.44 6.62 -4.96
CA LEU A 57 15.73 7.09 -5.49
C LEU A 57 16.89 6.72 -4.59
N SER A 58 16.77 6.98 -3.30
CA SER A 58 17.83 6.72 -2.33
C SER A 58 17.79 5.30 -1.80
N GLY A 59 16.62 4.66 -1.80
CA GLY A 59 16.39 3.36 -1.15
C GLY A 59 16.25 3.44 0.37
N GLU A 60 16.40 4.64 0.94
CA GLU A 60 16.33 4.88 2.38
C GLU A 60 14.88 5.01 2.84
N GLU A 61 14.63 4.66 4.11
CA GLU A 61 13.31 4.84 4.72
C GLU A 61 12.95 6.33 4.81
N VAL A 62 11.73 6.67 4.41
CA VAL A 62 11.17 8.02 4.59
C VAL A 62 10.69 8.20 6.03
N GLN A 63 10.45 9.43 6.44
CA GLN A 63 9.92 9.69 7.78
C GLN A 63 8.47 9.22 7.89
N GLU A 64 8.03 8.90 9.12
CA GLU A 64 6.62 8.58 9.35
C GLU A 64 5.71 9.74 8.89
N GLY A 65 4.64 9.40 8.18
CA GLY A 65 3.73 10.38 7.59
C GLY A 65 4.13 10.88 6.20
N GLU A 66 5.34 10.57 5.72
CA GLU A 66 5.76 10.83 4.34
C GLU A 66 5.35 9.68 3.41
N ALA A 67 5.07 10.02 2.15
CA ALA A 67 4.73 9.05 1.13
C ALA A 67 6.00 8.49 0.46
N GLY A 68 6.02 7.18 0.24
CA GLY A 68 7.09 6.50 -0.48
C GLY A 68 6.63 5.17 -1.04
N VAL A 69 7.59 4.41 -1.58
CA VAL A 69 7.35 3.08 -2.14
C VAL A 69 7.31 2.05 -1.02
N LEU A 70 6.27 1.23 -1.05
CA LEU A 70 6.05 0.18 -0.08
C LEU A 70 6.95 -1.03 -0.37
N VAL A 71 7.71 -1.44 0.63
CA VAL A 71 8.56 -2.64 0.63
C VAL A 71 8.04 -3.60 1.67
N HIS A 72 8.05 -4.89 1.36
CA HIS A 72 7.63 -5.95 2.28
C HIS A 72 8.75 -6.95 2.50
N VAL A 73 8.83 -7.48 3.71
CA VAL A 73 9.64 -8.65 4.06
C VAL A 73 8.71 -9.70 4.69
N ASP A 74 8.33 -10.70 3.90
CA ASP A 74 7.41 -11.78 4.28
C ASP A 74 8.16 -13.09 4.49
N VAL A 75 8.27 -13.57 5.73
CA VAL A 75 8.93 -14.86 5.99
C VAL A 75 8.07 -16.05 5.57
N ALA A 76 6.79 -15.85 5.25
CA ALA A 76 5.94 -16.89 4.69
C ALA A 76 6.25 -17.17 3.20
N ASN A 77 7.01 -16.29 2.52
CA ASN A 77 7.51 -16.50 1.15
C ASN A 77 8.65 -17.54 1.10
N VAL A 78 8.45 -18.73 1.68
CA VAL A 78 9.48 -19.78 1.86
C VAL A 78 10.06 -20.28 0.53
N THR A 79 9.24 -20.32 -0.52
CA THR A 79 9.64 -20.79 -1.86
C THR A 79 9.81 -19.66 -2.87
N SER A 80 9.89 -18.41 -2.41
CA SER A 80 9.96 -17.20 -3.22
C SER A 80 10.94 -16.19 -2.61
N VAL A 81 11.05 -15.00 -3.20
CA VAL A 81 11.81 -13.88 -2.63
C VAL A 81 11.05 -13.33 -1.41
N PRO A 82 11.67 -13.24 -0.23
CA PRO A 82 11.01 -12.74 0.97
C PRO A 82 10.91 -11.22 0.99
N ALA A 83 11.84 -10.50 0.36
CA ALA A 83 11.87 -9.04 0.31
C ALA A 83 11.43 -8.52 -1.05
N ILE A 84 10.33 -7.77 -1.09
CA ILE A 84 9.71 -7.28 -2.33
C ILE A 84 9.55 -5.77 -2.26
N VAL A 85 10.19 -5.06 -3.19
CA VAL A 85 9.89 -3.65 -3.45
C VAL A 85 8.69 -3.62 -4.39
N THR A 86 7.59 -3.02 -3.95
CA THR A 86 6.37 -2.95 -4.76
C THR A 86 6.42 -1.73 -5.68
N LYS A 87 5.33 -1.52 -6.44
CA LYS A 87 5.06 -0.25 -7.12
C LYS A 87 3.94 0.52 -6.42
N ASP A 88 3.64 0.17 -5.19
CA ASP A 88 2.55 0.77 -4.43
C ASP A 88 3.10 1.91 -3.58
N VAL A 89 2.37 3.02 -3.59
CA VAL A 89 2.67 4.21 -2.80
C VAL A 89 1.87 4.14 -1.51
N ALA A 90 2.56 4.26 -0.39
CA ALA A 90 1.97 4.19 0.93
C ALA A 90 2.60 5.22 1.88
N VAL A 91 1.89 5.49 2.98
CA VAL A 91 2.34 6.35 4.07
C VAL A 91 2.31 5.54 5.36
N GLN A 92 3.40 5.55 6.12
CA GLN A 92 3.42 4.91 7.42
C GLN A 92 2.52 5.66 8.42
N ARG A 93 1.73 4.90 9.19
CA ARG A 93 0.82 5.36 10.24
C ARG A 93 0.96 4.43 11.45
N GLY A 94 1.79 4.80 12.42
CA GLY A 94 2.15 3.95 13.55
C GLY A 94 2.76 2.63 13.10
N GLU A 95 2.22 1.53 13.63
CA GLU A 95 2.65 0.15 13.31
C GLU A 95 2.10 -0.37 11.97
N GLY A 96 1.34 0.45 11.23
CA GLY A 96 0.75 0.08 9.95
C GLY A 96 1.04 1.11 8.87
N PHE A 97 0.40 0.93 7.72
CA PHE A 97 0.47 1.89 6.62
C PHE A 97 -0.89 2.13 5.98
N GLU A 98 -1.05 3.33 5.44
CA GLU A 98 -2.16 3.71 4.59
C GLU A 98 -1.72 3.56 3.12
N LEU A 99 -2.46 2.78 2.34
CA LEU A 99 -2.22 2.65 0.90
C LEU A 99 -2.82 3.83 0.15
N ILE A 100 -1.99 4.60 -0.54
CA ILE A 100 -2.42 5.78 -1.31
C ILE A 100 -2.84 5.37 -2.73
N GLY A 101 -2.11 4.44 -3.33
CA GLY A 101 -2.39 3.96 -4.67
C GLY A 101 -1.20 3.23 -5.27
N ARG A 102 -1.23 3.04 -6.58
CA ARG A 102 -0.14 2.43 -7.33
C ARG A 102 0.56 3.50 -8.16
N GLN A 103 1.88 3.45 -8.18
CA GLN A 103 2.69 4.30 -9.04
C GLN A 103 2.31 4.02 -10.50
N GLU A 104 1.75 5.02 -11.19
CA GLU A 104 1.37 4.88 -12.60
C GLU A 104 2.63 4.66 -13.44
N GLN A 105 2.58 3.67 -14.34
CA GLN A 105 3.56 3.53 -15.41
C GLN A 105 3.29 4.66 -16.41
N ALA A 106 4.03 5.76 -16.33
CA ALA A 106 4.23 6.55 -17.53
C ALA A 106 4.99 5.64 -18.52
N GLU A 107 4.42 5.43 -19.71
CA GLU A 107 5.08 4.78 -20.84
C GLU A 107 6.52 5.33 -20.96
N PRO A 108 7.56 4.48 -21.06
CA PRO A 108 8.93 4.96 -21.11
C PRO A 108 9.21 5.56 -22.50
N THR A 109 8.87 6.83 -22.70
CA THR A 109 9.36 7.60 -23.85
C THR A 109 10.75 8.16 -23.53
N GLY A 110 11.77 7.39 -23.92
CA GLY A 110 13.15 7.86 -24.10
C GLY A 110 14.03 7.81 -22.86
N CYS A 111 15.31 7.46 -23.07
CA CYS A 111 16.34 7.11 -22.09
C CYS A 111 16.78 8.20 -21.08
N SER A 112 15.90 9.11 -20.68
CA SER A 112 16.28 10.24 -19.85
C SER A 112 15.05 10.92 -19.24
N LEU A 113 14.68 10.56 -18.01
CA LEU A 113 13.95 11.45 -17.11
C LEU A 113 14.29 11.08 -15.67
N SER A 114 15.13 11.91 -15.05
CA SER A 114 15.43 11.80 -13.63
C SER A 114 14.14 11.97 -12.83
N MET A 115 13.82 10.98 -12.01
CA MET A 115 12.70 10.86 -11.08
C MET A 115 12.37 12.13 -10.26
N LYS A 116 13.27 13.11 -10.19
CA LYS A 116 13.03 14.43 -9.60
C LYS A 116 11.89 15.21 -10.29
N GLN A 117 11.72 15.08 -11.61
CA GLN A 117 10.58 15.68 -12.34
C GLN A 117 9.28 14.87 -12.20
N TYR A 118 9.34 13.64 -11.67
CA TYR A 118 8.20 12.74 -11.50
C TYR A 118 7.37 13.07 -10.25
N LEU A 119 7.99 13.65 -9.22
CA LEU A 119 7.31 14.04 -7.97
C LEU A 119 6.76 15.48 -8.01
N GLU A 120 7.21 16.32 -8.94
CA GLU A 120 6.83 17.74 -9.05
C GLU A 120 5.60 17.99 -9.94
N GLY A 121 4.74 17.00 -10.16
CA GLY A 121 3.42 17.15 -10.79
C GLY A 121 2.45 18.00 -9.96
N LYS A 122 2.82 19.25 -9.67
CA LYS A 122 1.93 20.31 -9.20
C LYS A 122 1.18 20.87 -10.40
N THR A 123 -0.13 20.68 -10.32
CA THR A 123 -1.21 21.52 -10.86
C THR A 123 -0.80 22.68 -11.77
N GLN A 124 -1.20 22.58 -13.05
CA GLN A 124 -1.86 23.68 -13.74
C GLN A 124 -3.26 23.23 -14.16
#